data_AF-A0A5E4EVQ7-F1
#
_entry.id   AF-A0A5E4EVQ7-F1
#
_cell.length_a   1.000
_cell.length_b   1.000
_cell.length_c   1.000
_cell.angle_alpha   90.00
_cell.angle_beta   90.00
_cell.angle_gamma   90.00
#
_symmetry.space_group_name_H-M   'P 1'
#
loop_
_entity.id
_entity.type
_entity.pdbx_description
1 polymer ?
#
loop_
_entity_poly.entity_id
_entity_poly.type
_entity_poly.pdbx_seq_one_letter_code
_entity_poly.pdbx_strand_id
1 'polypeptide(L)'
;MDDPPGSDMCSVCHGNFDTPCQANCSHWFCGNCIMLVWHHGSALQPCKCPLCRRYITLLVPSEASLRQAERPEVAEILRKVERYNRYFGDHPRSLIQRGQDLPFFLRRLLRELIDPNRSLPARRMAQICFAMILLAIYLVSPVDLIPEAMFGLLGYVDDFIVALVILFNLAAISRSILYHRHGGS
;
A
#
# COMPACT_ATOMS: atom_id res chain seq x y z
N MET A 1 -6.72 -8.74 -3.32
CA MET A 1 -6.98 -8.16 -1.97
C MET A 1 -7.98 -9.08 -1.33
N ASP A 2 -7.67 -9.56 -0.14
CA ASP A 2 -8.48 -10.57 0.53
C ASP A 2 -9.91 -10.08 0.75
N ASP A 3 -10.88 -10.98 0.66
CA ASP A 3 -12.23 -10.71 1.14
C ASP A 3 -12.28 -10.91 2.67
N PRO A 4 -13.27 -10.34 3.36
CA PRO A 4 -13.47 -10.63 4.78
C PRO A 4 -13.57 -12.15 5.02
N PRO A 5 -13.13 -12.65 6.20
CA PRO A 5 -13.26 -14.06 6.53
C PRO A 5 -14.71 -14.53 6.39
N GLY A 6 -14.93 -15.70 5.79
CA GLY A 6 -16.28 -16.14 5.39
C GLY A 6 -17.29 -16.34 6.53
N SER A 7 -16.85 -16.37 7.80
CA SER A 7 -17.70 -16.45 8.98
C SER A 7 -17.95 -15.11 9.68
N ASP A 8 -17.26 -14.04 9.26
CA ASP A 8 -17.32 -12.75 9.95
C ASP A 8 -18.51 -11.92 9.45
N MET A 9 -19.05 -11.10 10.35
CA MET A 9 -20.13 -10.15 10.06
C MET A 9 -19.67 -8.73 10.37
N CYS A 10 -20.30 -7.75 9.72
CA CYS A 10 -20.00 -6.37 10.02
C CYS A 10 -20.50 -6.02 11.42
N SER A 11 -19.61 -5.56 12.29
CA SER A 11 -19.92 -5.17 13.68
C SER A 11 -20.79 -3.91 13.81
N VAL A 12 -21.20 -3.28 12.71
CA VAL A 12 -22.06 -2.09 12.70
C VAL A 12 -23.49 -2.43 12.30
N CYS A 13 -23.70 -3.17 11.20
CA CYS A 13 -25.04 -3.61 10.79
C CYS A 13 -25.40 -5.02 11.29
N HIS A 14 -24.45 -5.74 11.87
CA HIS A 14 -24.60 -7.12 12.36
C HIS A 14 -25.02 -8.12 11.28
N GLY A 15 -24.77 -7.79 10.01
CA GLY A 15 -25.07 -8.64 8.86
C GLY A 15 -23.84 -8.95 8.01
N ASN A 16 -24.08 -9.63 6.89
CA ASN A 16 -23.06 -9.92 5.89
C ASN A 16 -22.46 -8.63 5.32
N PHE A 17 -21.20 -8.70 4.91
CA PHE A 17 -20.52 -7.55 4.35
C PHE A 17 -21.11 -7.15 2.99
N ASP A 18 -21.58 -5.91 2.90
CA ASP A 18 -21.95 -5.24 1.67
C ASP A 18 -20.89 -4.17 1.34
N THR A 19 -20.27 -4.27 0.17
CA THR A 19 -19.09 -3.49 -0.23
C THR A 19 -18.01 -3.48 0.88
N PRO A 20 -17.43 -4.65 1.23
CA PRO A 20 -16.46 -4.76 2.31
C PRO A 20 -15.25 -3.84 2.15
N CYS A 21 -14.91 -3.13 3.22
CA CYS A 21 -13.75 -2.27 3.34
C CYS A 21 -12.94 -2.66 4.58
N GLN A 22 -11.63 -2.82 4.40
CA GLN A 22 -10.69 -3.10 5.49
C GLN A 22 -10.06 -1.81 6.01
N ALA A 23 -10.05 -1.62 7.33
CA ALA A 23 -9.34 -0.52 7.97
C ALA A 23 -7.83 -0.80 8.14
N ASN A 24 -7.02 0.24 8.38
CA ASN A 24 -5.59 0.10 8.73
C ASN A 24 -5.33 -0.75 9.98
N CYS A 25 -6.34 -0.95 10.83
CA CYS A 25 -6.29 -1.85 11.98
C CYS A 25 -6.76 -3.29 11.65
N SER A 26 -6.75 -3.68 10.38
CA SER A 26 -7.16 -4.96 9.80
C SER A 26 -8.63 -5.40 9.98
N HIS A 27 -9.45 -4.66 10.71
CA HIS A 27 -10.87 -4.94 10.87
C HIS A 27 -11.69 -4.58 9.62
N TRP A 28 -12.75 -5.35 9.39
CA TRP A 28 -13.62 -5.24 8.22
C TRP A 28 -14.96 -4.59 8.57
N PHE A 29 -15.48 -3.79 7.64
CA PHE A 29 -16.79 -3.14 7.74
C PHE A 29 -17.44 -3.03 6.36
N CYS A 30 -18.77 -2.94 6.30
CA CYS A 30 -19.43 -2.48 5.08
C CYS A 30 -19.04 -1.02 4.81
N GLY A 31 -18.82 -0.66 3.54
CA GLY A 31 -18.41 0.70 3.19
C GLY A 31 -19.40 1.76 3.67
N ASN A 32 -20.71 1.52 3.51
CA ASN A 32 -21.73 2.45 3.99
C ASN A 32 -21.79 2.52 5.53
N CYS A 33 -21.59 1.40 6.22
CA CYS A 33 -21.60 1.34 7.68
C CYS A 33 -20.48 2.17 8.29
N ILE A 34 -19.25 2.03 7.79
CA ILE A 34 -18.12 2.76 8.37
C ILE A 34 -18.18 4.26 8.02
N MET A 35 -18.72 4.62 6.86
CA MET A 35 -19.01 6.01 6.52
C MET A 35 -20.07 6.62 7.44
N LEU A 36 -21.11 5.85 7.80
CA LEU A 36 -22.14 6.28 8.76
C LEU A 36 -21.54 6.52 10.16
N VAL A 37 -20.67 5.61 10.63
CA VAL A 37 -19.93 5.78 11.89
C VAL A 37 -19.11 7.07 11.88
N TRP A 38 -18.45 7.37 10.76
CA TRP A 38 -17.72 8.63 10.62
C TRP A 38 -18.65 9.85 10.64
N HIS A 39 -19.77 9.80 9.92
CA HIS A 39 -20.71 10.91 9.82
C HIS A 39 -21.37 11.28 11.15
N HIS A 40 -21.69 10.29 11.99
CA HIS A 40 -22.20 10.53 13.35
C HIS A 40 -21.13 10.90 14.38
N GLY A 41 -19.85 10.73 14.02
CA GLY A 41 -18.73 11.12 14.86
C GLY A 41 -18.38 12.60 14.70
N SER A 42 -17.08 12.90 14.82
CA SER A 42 -16.55 14.22 14.50
C SER A 42 -16.12 14.26 13.05
N ALA A 43 -16.80 15.05 12.21
CA ALA A 43 -16.45 15.20 10.79
C ALA A 43 -15.01 15.71 10.57
N LEU A 44 -14.43 16.38 11.57
CA LEU A 44 -13.09 16.95 11.54
C LEU A 44 -11.99 15.96 11.96
N GLN A 45 -12.35 14.77 12.46
CA GLN A 45 -11.37 13.77 12.90
C GLN A 45 -11.61 12.42 12.21
N PRO A 46 -10.56 11.59 12.05
CA PRO A 46 -10.74 10.22 11.60
C PRO A 46 -11.69 9.48 12.55
N CYS A 47 -12.55 8.62 12.02
CA CYS A 47 -13.40 7.80 12.85
C CYS A 47 -12.59 6.76 13.63
N LYS A 48 -13.08 6.36 14.80
CA LYS A 48 -12.48 5.29 15.60
C LYS A 48 -13.09 3.95 15.19
N CYS A 49 -12.26 2.93 15.11
CA CYS A 49 -12.69 1.56 14.86
C CYS A 49 -13.66 1.09 15.96
N PRO A 50 -14.88 0.62 15.62
CA PRO A 50 -15.82 0.06 16.58
C PRO A 50 -15.28 -1.11 17.42
N LEU A 51 -14.33 -1.88 16.86
CA LEU A 51 -13.78 -3.08 17.51
C LEU A 51 -12.57 -2.78 18.41
N CYS A 52 -11.59 -2.04 17.91
CA CYS A 52 -10.32 -1.81 18.62
C CYS A 52 -10.05 -0.35 19.01
N ARG A 53 -10.98 0.56 18.72
CA ARG A 53 -10.94 1.99 19.06
C ARG A 53 -9.76 2.80 18.51
N ARG A 54 -8.93 2.20 17.63
CA ARG A 54 -7.87 2.89 16.88
C ARG A 54 -8.48 3.83 15.84
N TYR A 55 -7.79 4.95 15.57
CA TYR A 55 -8.17 5.84 14.48
C TYR A 55 -8.01 5.15 13.12
N ILE A 56 -9.05 5.26 12.29
CA ILE A 56 -9.07 4.73 10.93
C ILE A 56 -8.65 5.84 9.99
N THR A 57 -7.41 5.82 9.51
CA THR A 57 -6.93 6.84 8.54
C THR A 57 -6.91 6.32 7.11
N LEU A 58 -7.14 5.02 6.93
CA LEU A 58 -7.15 4.37 5.63
C LEU A 58 -8.19 3.25 5.63
N LEU A 59 -9.05 3.28 4.63
CA LEU A 59 -10.01 2.24 4.30
C LEU A 59 -9.68 1.68 2.92
N VAL A 60 -9.56 0.37 2.82
CA VAL A 60 -9.20 -0.31 1.58
C VAL A 60 -10.36 -1.22 1.17
N PRO A 61 -11.07 -0.89 0.07
CA PRO A 61 -12.13 -1.76 -0.45
C PRO A 61 -11.60 -3.14 -0.85
N SER A 62 -12.40 -4.19 -0.66
CA SER A 62 -12.04 -5.54 -1.10
C SER A 62 -12.00 -5.64 -2.62
N GLU A 63 -11.36 -6.69 -3.16
CA GLU A 63 -11.31 -6.90 -4.60
C GLU A 63 -12.70 -7.18 -5.19
N ALA A 64 -13.55 -7.93 -4.48
CA ALA A 64 -14.93 -8.16 -4.87
C ALA A 64 -15.72 -6.84 -4.98
N SER A 65 -15.46 -5.89 -4.07
CA SER A 65 -16.07 -4.56 -4.10
C SER A 65 -15.61 -3.74 -5.31
N LEU A 66 -14.31 -3.79 -5.65
CA LEU A 66 -13.76 -3.08 -6.81
C LEU A 66 -14.26 -3.65 -8.13
N ARG A 67 -14.44 -4.96 -8.24
CA ARG A 67 -15.01 -5.60 -9.44
C ARG A 67 -16.47 -5.18 -9.69
N GLN A 68 -17.19 -4.81 -8.64
CA GLN A 68 -18.58 -4.34 -8.72
C GLN A 68 -18.69 -2.82 -8.89
N ALA A 69 -17.59 -2.11 -9.14
CA ALA A 69 -17.57 -0.65 -9.29
C ALA A 69 -18.41 -0.12 -10.48
N GLU A 70 -18.85 -0.98 -11.40
CA GLU A 70 -19.80 -0.62 -12.46
C GLU A 70 -21.22 -0.34 -11.92
N ARG A 71 -21.58 -0.92 -10.76
CA ARG A 71 -22.88 -0.67 -10.13
C ARG A 71 -22.87 0.72 -9.50
N PRO A 72 -23.87 1.57 -9.78
CA PRO A 72 -23.86 2.97 -9.33
C PRO A 72 -23.85 3.10 -7.79
N GLU A 73 -24.54 2.19 -7.10
CA GLU A 73 -24.58 2.14 -5.62
C GLU A 73 -23.19 1.89 -5.02
N VAL A 74 -22.46 0.91 -5.56
CA VAL A 74 -21.11 0.55 -5.11
C VAL A 74 -20.11 1.66 -5.47
N ALA A 75 -20.20 2.21 -6.68
CA ALA A 75 -19.35 3.31 -7.14
C ALA A 75 -19.43 4.53 -6.22
N GLU A 76 -20.63 4.87 -5.74
CA GLU A 76 -20.83 5.98 -4.82
C GLU A 76 -20.20 5.72 -3.45
N ILE A 77 -20.31 4.48 -2.93
CA ILE A 77 -19.64 4.10 -1.68
C ILE A 77 -18.12 4.19 -1.84
N LEU A 78 -17.57 3.68 -2.94
CA LEU A 78 -16.13 3.74 -3.22
C LEU A 78 -15.64 5.19 -3.32
N ARG A 79 -16.41 6.09 -3.94
CA ARG A 79 -16.10 7.52 -3.98
C ARG A 79 -16.07 8.17 -2.59
N LYS A 80 -17.00 7.82 -1.71
CA LYS A 80 -17.01 8.30 -0.32
C LYS A 80 -15.76 7.82 0.43
N VAL A 81 -15.40 6.55 0.28
CA VAL A 81 -14.19 5.97 0.86
C VAL A 81 -12.92 6.64 0.33
N GLU A 82 -12.84 6.89 -0.98
CA GLU A 82 -11.71 7.60 -1.58
C GLU A 82 -11.56 9.02 -1.02
N ARG A 83 -12.67 9.75 -0.90
CA ARG A 83 -12.69 11.10 -0.32
C ARG A 83 -12.22 11.08 1.14
N TYR A 84 -12.70 10.12 1.91
CA TYR A 84 -12.27 9.92 3.31
C TYR A 84 -10.76 9.70 3.40
N ASN A 85 -10.23 8.78 2.59
CA ASN A 85 -8.80 8.49 2.55
C ASN A 85 -7.95 9.68 2.11
N ARG A 86 -8.46 10.50 1.17
CA ARG A 86 -7.75 11.72 0.74
C ARG A 86 -7.67 12.75 1.87
N TYR A 87 -8.72 12.86 2.67
CA TYR A 87 -8.79 13.84 3.75
C TYR A 87 -7.93 13.45 4.97
N PHE A 88 -7.92 12.16 5.34
CA PHE A 88 -7.21 11.68 6.54
C PHE A 88 -5.93 10.89 6.28
N GLY A 89 -5.62 10.54 5.03
CA GLY A 89 -4.48 9.71 4.67
C GLY A 89 -3.13 10.30 5.07
N ASP A 90 -3.03 11.63 5.05
CA ASP A 90 -1.80 12.41 5.27
C ASP A 90 -1.73 13.10 6.63
N HIS A 91 -2.66 12.79 7.56
CA HIS A 91 -2.62 13.40 8.89
C HIS A 91 -1.32 13.01 9.64
N PRO A 92 -0.63 13.97 10.30
CA PRO A 92 0.59 13.71 11.05
C PRO A 92 0.28 12.74 12.20
N ARG A 93 0.86 11.54 12.13
CA ARG A 93 0.63 10.47 13.10
C ARG A 93 1.73 10.47 14.16
N SER A 94 1.37 10.17 15.40
CA SER A 94 2.38 9.86 16.42
C SER A 94 3.21 8.65 15.99
N LEU A 95 4.51 8.67 16.25
CA LEU A 95 5.43 7.57 15.87
C LEU A 95 4.98 6.22 16.46
N ILE A 96 4.34 6.25 17.63
CA ILE A 96 3.79 5.08 18.31
C ILE A 96 2.65 4.45 17.48
N GLN A 97 1.75 5.26 16.93
CA GLN A 97 0.67 4.78 16.07
C GLN A 97 1.22 4.14 14.80
N ARG A 98 2.29 4.74 14.23
CA ARG A 98 2.98 4.22 13.05
C ARG A 98 3.61 2.86 13.31
N GLY A 99 4.20 2.65 14.49
CA GLY A 99 4.73 1.36 14.92
C GLY A 99 3.65 0.29 15.11
N GLN A 100 2.48 0.66 15.64
CA GLN A 100 1.36 -0.28 15.85
C GLN A 100 0.69 -0.75 14.55
N ASP A 101 0.73 0.08 13.51
CA ASP A 101 0.18 -0.25 12.20
C ASP A 101 1.21 -0.93 11.28
N LEU A 102 2.51 -0.81 11.60
CA LEU A 102 3.62 -1.43 10.85
C LEU A 102 3.47 -2.94 10.63
N PRO A 103 3.11 -3.79 11.62
CA PRO A 103 2.97 -5.23 11.39
C PRO A 103 1.86 -5.55 10.38
N PHE A 104 0.80 -4.74 10.32
CA PHE A 104 -0.25 -4.89 9.31
C PHE A 104 0.25 -4.50 7.92
N PHE A 105 0.88 -3.32 7.79
CA PHE A 105 1.42 -2.88 6.50
C PHE A 105 2.53 -3.80 5.99
N LEU A 106 3.39 -4.31 6.86
CA LEU A 106 4.46 -5.24 6.51
C LEU A 106 3.90 -6.60 6.10
N ARG A 107 2.95 -7.17 6.85
CA ARG A 107 2.27 -8.42 6.44
C ARG A 107 1.55 -8.26 5.09
N ARG A 108 0.92 -7.11 4.86
CA ARG A 108 0.26 -6.80 3.58
C ARG A 108 1.27 -6.70 2.45
N LEU A 109 2.37 -5.98 2.66
CA LEU A 109 3.43 -5.82 1.67
C LEU A 109 4.11 -7.16 1.37
N LEU A 110 4.41 -7.97 2.39
CA LEU A 110 4.95 -9.32 2.22
C LEU A 110 3.99 -10.22 1.43
N ARG A 111 2.68 -10.17 1.70
CA ARG A 111 1.69 -10.95 0.94
C ARG A 111 1.59 -10.49 -0.51
N GLU A 112 1.60 -9.18 -0.77
CA GLU A 112 1.64 -8.64 -2.13
C GLU A 112 2.93 -9.03 -2.90
N LEU A 113 4.03 -9.26 -2.19
CA LEU A 113 5.27 -9.77 -2.77
C LEU A 113 5.26 -11.29 -3.02
N ILE A 114 4.50 -12.03 -2.23
CA ILE A 114 4.42 -13.50 -2.30
C ILE A 114 3.33 -13.96 -3.27
N ASP A 115 2.30 -13.15 -3.54
CA ASP A 115 1.25 -13.45 -4.52
C ASP A 115 1.80 -13.38 -5.97
N PRO A 116 2.02 -14.52 -6.66
CA PRO A 116 2.63 -14.54 -7.99
C PRO A 116 1.65 -14.16 -9.11
N ASN A 117 0.36 -13.96 -8.78
CA ASN A 117 -0.73 -13.83 -9.76
C ASN A 117 -1.25 -12.38 -9.91
N ARG A 118 -0.60 -11.41 -9.25
CA ARG A 118 -0.90 -9.98 -9.43
C ARG A 118 0.22 -9.29 -10.19
N SER A 119 -0.10 -8.82 -11.38
CA SER A 119 0.75 -7.94 -12.17
C SER A 119 0.85 -6.56 -11.50
N LEU A 120 1.63 -6.44 -10.42
CA LEU A 120 2.22 -5.12 -10.13
C LEU A 120 2.93 -4.71 -11.43
N PRO A 121 2.76 -3.47 -11.91
CA PRO A 121 3.33 -3.05 -13.18
C PRO A 121 4.81 -3.42 -13.18
N ALA A 122 5.29 -4.10 -14.23
CA ALA A 122 6.60 -4.79 -14.26
C ALA A 122 7.75 -3.95 -13.67
N ARG A 123 7.67 -2.63 -13.84
CA ARG A 123 8.55 -1.63 -13.23
C ARG A 123 8.64 -1.71 -11.69
N ARG A 124 7.52 -1.80 -10.97
CA ARG A 124 7.51 -1.86 -9.50
C ARG A 124 8.05 -3.21 -9.00
N MET A 125 7.75 -4.31 -9.68
CA MET A 125 8.36 -5.60 -9.35
C MET A 125 9.88 -5.56 -9.57
N ALA A 126 10.33 -5.02 -10.71
CA ALA A 126 11.76 -4.86 -10.98
C ALA A 126 12.45 -4.00 -9.91
N GLN A 127 11.83 -2.88 -9.50
CA GLN A 127 12.36 -2.02 -8.43
C GLN A 127 12.48 -2.75 -7.09
N ILE A 128 11.49 -3.54 -6.70
CA ILE A 128 11.51 -4.25 -5.42
C ILE A 128 12.49 -5.43 -5.45
N CYS A 129 12.49 -6.24 -6.52
CA CYS A 129 13.46 -7.30 -6.70
C CYS A 129 14.89 -6.76 -6.71
N PHE A 130 15.13 -5.65 -7.39
CA PHE A 130 16.43 -4.99 -7.42
C PHE A 130 16.85 -4.47 -6.03
N ALA A 131 15.96 -3.82 -5.30
CA ALA A 131 16.23 -3.39 -3.92
C ALA A 131 16.52 -4.56 -2.97
N MET A 132 15.81 -5.68 -3.14
CA MET A 132 16.05 -6.91 -2.37
C MET A 132 17.38 -7.58 -2.74
N ILE A 133 17.77 -7.57 -4.01
CA ILE A 133 19.08 -8.06 -4.46
C ILE A 133 20.20 -7.18 -3.90
N LEU A 134 20.06 -5.86 -3.92
CA LEU A 134 21.04 -4.96 -3.30
C LEU A 134 21.15 -5.17 -1.79
N LEU A 135 20.02 -5.33 -1.10
CA LEU A 135 20.01 -5.62 0.33
C LEU A 135 20.65 -6.99 0.63
N ALA A 136 20.41 -8.00 -0.21
CA ALA A 136 21.05 -9.31 -0.08
C ALA A 136 22.55 -9.25 -0.39
N ILE A 137 22.97 -8.47 -1.39
CA ILE A 137 24.39 -8.21 -1.68
C ILE A 137 25.02 -7.50 -0.49
N TYR A 138 24.37 -6.50 0.09
CA TYR A 138 24.83 -5.82 1.31
C TYR A 138 24.96 -6.78 2.51
N LEU A 139 23.97 -7.65 2.73
CA LEU A 139 23.94 -8.63 3.83
C LEU A 139 24.91 -9.81 3.66
N VAL A 140 25.11 -10.28 2.43
CA VAL A 140 25.97 -11.44 2.11
C VAL A 140 27.40 -10.99 1.81
N SER A 141 27.62 -9.72 1.49
CA SER A 141 28.94 -9.13 1.36
C SER A 141 29.65 -9.15 2.72
N PRO A 142 30.78 -9.85 2.85
CA PRO A 142 31.57 -9.89 4.09
C PRO A 142 32.39 -8.60 4.27
N VAL A 143 31.86 -7.44 3.84
CA VAL A 143 32.59 -6.17 3.72
C VAL A 143 31.82 -5.06 4.42
N ASP A 144 31.53 -5.26 5.69
CA ASP A 144 31.19 -4.16 6.60
C ASP A 144 32.34 -3.87 7.60
N LEU A 145 33.59 -4.26 7.28
CA LEU A 145 34.72 -4.12 8.23
C LEU A 145 36.14 -4.10 7.63
N ILE A 146 36.34 -3.84 6.33
CA ILE A 146 37.69 -3.90 5.74
C ILE A 146 38.06 -2.55 5.09
N PRO A 147 39.21 -1.94 5.45
CA PRO A 147 39.56 -0.58 5.05
C PRO A 147 39.78 -0.44 3.55
N GLU A 148 39.42 0.73 3.03
CA GLU A 148 39.43 1.21 1.64
C GLU A 148 40.78 1.10 0.89
N ALA A 149 41.83 0.53 1.49
CA ALA A 149 43.18 0.48 0.95
C ALA A 149 43.49 -0.73 0.04
N MET A 150 42.64 -1.78 0.01
CA MET A 150 43.02 -3.06 -0.63
C MET A 150 42.39 -3.38 -1.98
N PHE A 151 41.30 -2.71 -2.41
CA PHE A 151 40.51 -3.16 -3.57
C PHE A 151 40.05 -2.03 -4.51
N GLY A 152 40.99 -1.22 -5.01
CA GLY A 152 40.71 -0.06 -5.86
C GLY A 152 39.70 -0.26 -7.00
N LEU A 153 39.63 -1.44 -7.64
CA LEU A 153 38.68 -1.70 -8.74
C LEU A 153 37.23 -1.97 -8.27
N LEU A 154 37.04 -2.41 -7.02
CA LEU A 154 35.75 -2.84 -6.49
C LEU A 154 34.85 -1.65 -6.07
N GLY A 155 35.44 -0.50 -5.73
CA GLY A 155 34.69 0.74 -5.48
C GLY A 155 33.92 1.24 -6.71
N TYR A 156 34.46 1.01 -7.92
CA TYR A 156 33.77 1.34 -9.16
C TYR A 156 32.52 0.49 -9.41
N VAL A 157 32.39 -0.67 -8.74
CA VAL A 157 31.20 -1.51 -8.86
C VAL A 157 30.01 -0.84 -8.19
N ASP A 158 30.22 -0.18 -7.03
CA ASP A 158 29.16 0.57 -6.34
C ASP A 158 28.71 1.79 -7.17
N ASP A 159 29.67 2.58 -7.67
CA ASP A 159 29.39 3.71 -8.57
C ASP A 159 28.67 3.26 -9.86
N PHE A 160 29.04 2.11 -10.42
CA PHE A 160 28.39 1.54 -11.60
C PHE A 160 26.96 1.08 -11.31
N ILE A 161 26.72 0.49 -10.14
CA ILE A 161 25.37 0.10 -9.70
C ILE A 161 24.49 1.34 -9.50
N VAL A 162 25.01 2.38 -8.82
CA VAL A 162 24.29 3.66 -8.64
C VAL A 162 23.97 4.30 -9.99
N ALA A 163 24.92 4.31 -10.92
CA ALA A 163 24.70 4.82 -12.27
C ALA A 163 23.61 4.03 -13.02
N LEU A 164 23.58 2.70 -12.91
CA LEU A 164 22.53 1.87 -13.49
C LEU A 164 21.15 2.18 -12.89
N VAL A 165 21.06 2.39 -11.58
CA VAL A 165 19.81 2.80 -10.91
C VAL A 165 19.28 4.11 -11.47
N ILE A 166 20.15 5.10 -11.61
CA ILE A 166 19.78 6.41 -12.15
C ILE A 166 19.29 6.26 -13.60
N LEU A 167 20.00 5.49 -14.44
CA LEU A 167 19.63 5.26 -15.83
C LEU A 167 18.28 4.53 -15.97
N PHE A 168 18.01 3.51 -15.17
CA PHE A 168 16.73 2.79 -15.19
C PHE A 168 15.56 3.67 -14.75
N ASN A 169 15.76 4.51 -13.73
CA ASN A 169 14.73 5.46 -13.30
C ASN A 169 14.48 6.53 -14.36
N LEU A 170 15.53 7.05 -15.00
CA LEU A 170 15.42 7.98 -16.13
C LEU A 170 14.70 7.35 -17.33
N ALA A 171 14.99 6.09 -17.66
CA ALA A 171 14.30 5.36 -18.72
C ALA A 171 12.82 5.12 -18.41
N ALA A 172 12.48 4.87 -17.15
CA ALA A 172 11.09 4.74 -16.71
C ALA A 172 10.33 6.07 -16.79
N ILE A 173 10.98 7.18 -16.43
CA ILE A 173 10.41 8.53 -16.51
C ILE A 173 10.24 8.93 -17.97
N SER A 174 11.24 8.74 -18.83
CA SER A 174 11.17 9.09 -20.24
C SER A 174 10.10 8.27 -20.97
N ARG A 175 9.95 6.98 -20.66
CA ARG A 175 8.88 6.13 -21.20
C ARG A 175 7.50 6.60 -20.75
N SER A 176 7.36 7.06 -19.50
CA SER A 176 6.09 7.60 -18.99
C SER A 176 5.72 8.92 -19.70
N ILE A 177 6.70 9.76 -19.99
CA ILE A 177 6.52 11.01 -20.73
C ILE A 177 6.20 10.73 -22.20
N LEU A 178 6.87 9.75 -22.83
CA LEU A 178 6.64 9.36 -24.22
C LEU A 178 5.24 8.77 -24.40
N TYR A 179 4.80 7.91 -23.47
CA TYR A 179 3.45 7.34 -23.45
C TYR A 179 2.38 8.43 -23.26
N HIS A 180 2.63 9.43 -22.41
CA HIS A 180 1.69 10.54 -22.23
C HIS A 180 1.65 11.53 -23.42
N ARG A 181 2.71 11.57 -24.24
CA ARG A 181 2.76 12.37 -25.49
C ARG A 181 2.23 11.67 -26.74
N HIS A 182 2.27 10.33 -26.80
CA HIS A 182 1.88 9.55 -27.99
C HIS A 182 0.73 8.56 -27.76
N GLY A 183 0.29 8.34 -26.52
CA GLY A 183 -0.82 7.45 -26.15
C GLY A 183 -2.19 8.14 -26.09
N GLY A 184 -2.31 9.35 -26.63
CA GLY A 184 -3.58 10.04 -26.85
C GLY A 184 -4.07 9.85 -28.28
N SER A 185 -4.64 8.69 -28.57
CA SER A 185 -5.66 8.47 -29.61
C SER A 185 -6.49 7.25 -29.25
#